data_AF-A0A7X1ZQX9-F1
#
_entry.id   AF-A0A7X1ZQX9-F1
#
_cell.length_a   1.000
_cell.length_b   1.000
_cell.length_c   1.000
_cell.angle_alpha   90.00
_cell.angle_beta   90.00
_cell.angle_gamma   90.00
#
_symmetry.space_group_name_H-M   'P 1'
#
loop_
_entity.id
_entity.type
_entity.pdbx_description
1 polymer ?
#
loop_
_entity_poly.entity_id
_entity_poly.type
_entity_poly.pdbx_seq_one_letter_code
_entity_poly.pdbx_strand_id
1 'polypeptide(L)'
;MIWQPLSTVSSWRLHCLVWERILEIGCGTGYLLDQIASPERSVIGLDISKGMLREARKRLVRKNKRASLVLADYYHLTPGLTA
;
A
#
# COMPACT_ATOMS: atom_id res chain seq x y z
N MET A 1 16.95 39.54 -31.06
CA MET A 1 15.81 38.61 -31.07
C MET A 1 16.23 37.36 -30.30
N ILE A 2 16.14 37.40 -28.98
CA ILE A 2 16.30 36.21 -28.12
C ILE A 2 15.04 36.17 -27.27
N TRP A 3 14.15 35.24 -27.62
CA TRP A 3 12.94 34.94 -26.90
C TRP A 3 13.32 33.91 -25.83
N GLN A 4 13.20 34.26 -24.55
CA GLN A 4 13.25 33.28 -23.46
C GLN A 4 11.83 32.76 -23.22
N PRO A 5 11.54 31.45 -23.35
CA PRO A 5 10.37 30.89 -22.73
C PRO A 5 10.66 30.66 -21.24
N LEU A 6 9.95 31.40 -20.41
CA LEU A 6 9.63 31.01 -19.04
C LEU A 6 8.98 29.62 -19.08
N SER A 7 9.76 28.58 -18.85
CA SER A 7 9.24 27.26 -18.44
C SER A 7 10.06 26.76 -17.26
N THR A 8 10.06 27.57 -16.19
CA THR A 8 10.26 27.05 -14.84
C THR A 8 9.02 26.24 -14.46
N VAL A 9 8.80 25.13 -15.14
CA VAL A 9 8.17 23.99 -14.47
C VAL A 9 9.35 23.30 -13.82
N SER A 10 9.61 23.67 -12.56
CA SER A 10 10.45 22.88 -11.67
C SER A 10 9.97 21.45 -11.81
N SER A 11 10.81 20.67 -12.50
CA SER A 11 10.61 19.27 -12.79
C SER A 11 10.45 18.58 -11.44
N TRP A 12 9.21 18.48 -10.96
CA TRP A 12 8.76 17.39 -10.12
C TRP A 12 8.92 16.16 -10.99
N ARG A 13 10.18 15.74 -11.13
CA ARG A 13 10.59 14.53 -11.79
C ARG A 13 9.87 13.47 -10.99
N LEU A 14 8.75 13.03 -11.55
CA LEU A 14 8.04 11.81 -11.22
C LEU A 14 9.08 10.68 -11.33
N HIS A 15 9.94 10.56 -10.32
CA HIS A 15 10.33 9.26 -9.87
C HIS A 15 9.02 8.61 -9.50
N CYS A 16 8.52 7.75 -10.38
CA CYS A 16 7.48 6.81 -10.06
C CYS A 16 7.97 6.06 -8.83
N LEU A 17 7.61 6.55 -7.63
CA LEU A 17 7.91 5.89 -6.38
C LEU A 17 7.12 4.59 -6.41
N VAL A 18 7.77 3.52 -6.88
CA VAL A 18 7.26 2.18 -6.73
C VAL A 18 7.39 1.89 -5.25
N TRP A 19 6.28 2.02 -4.52
CA TRP A 19 6.26 1.71 -3.09
C TRP A 19 6.54 0.22 -2.91
N GLU A 20 7.76 -0.12 -2.48
CA GLU A 20 8.19 -1.51 -2.26
C GLU A 20 7.54 -2.12 -1.01
N ARG A 21 7.20 -1.28 -0.01
CA ARG A 21 6.60 -1.69 1.26
C ARG A 21 5.34 -0.88 1.53
N ILE A 22 4.20 -1.55 1.65
CA ILE A 22 2.90 -0.91 1.84
C ILE A 22 2.20 -1.53 3.05
N LEU A 23 1.71 -0.68 3.95
CA LEU A 23 0.82 -1.03 5.04
C LEU A 23 -0.55 -0.40 4.79
N GLU A 24 -1.59 -1.23 4.67
CA GLU A 24 -2.98 -0.80 4.62
C GLU A 24 -3.61 -0.98 6.01
N ILE A 25 -3.92 0.13 6.68
CA ILE A 25 -4.62 0.15 7.96
C ILE A 25 -6.13 0.09 7.71
N GLY A 26 -6.82 -0.86 8.35
CA GLY A 26 -8.26 -1.08 8.12
C GLY A 26 -8.53 -1.73 6.77
N CYS A 27 -7.80 -2.79 6.44
CA CYS A 27 -7.86 -3.41 5.11
C CYS A 27 -9.19 -4.12 4.79
N GLY A 28 -10.07 -4.32 5.79
CA GLY A 28 -11.39 -4.88 5.64
C GLY A 28 -11.37 -6.21 4.88
N THR A 29 -12.16 -6.30 3.81
CA THR A 29 -12.23 -7.50 2.95
C THR A 29 -11.10 -7.57 1.91
N GLY A 30 -10.10 -6.69 1.97
CA GLY A 30 -8.92 -6.69 1.10
C GLY A 30 -9.17 -6.23 -0.33
N TYR A 31 -10.05 -5.24 -0.54
CA TYR A 31 -10.35 -4.70 -1.88
C TYR A 31 -9.16 -3.95 -2.47
N LEU A 32 -8.49 -3.11 -1.67
CA LEU A 32 -7.30 -2.39 -2.10
C LEU A 32 -6.09 -3.33 -2.16
N LEU A 33 -5.91 -4.23 -1.17
CA LEU A 33 -4.89 -5.28 -1.21
C LEU A 33 -4.82 -6.04 -2.54
N ASP A 34 -5.96 -6.40 -3.15
CA ASP A 34 -6.03 -7.06 -4.47
C ASP A 34 -5.37 -6.22 -5.58
N GLN A 35 -5.58 -4.91 -5.54
CA GLN A 35 -5.08 -3.97 -6.55
C GLN A 35 -3.60 -3.64 -6.36
N ILE A 36 -3.15 -3.51 -5.10
CA ILE A 36 -1.77 -3.10 -4.80
C ILE A 36 -0.79 -4.26 -4.69
N ALA A 37 -1.27 -5.47 -4.40
CA ALA A 37 -0.43 -6.66 -4.31
C ALA A 37 0.16 -7.02 -5.67
N SER A 38 1.49 -7.04 -5.72
CA SER A 38 2.28 -7.52 -6.85
C SER A 38 3.52 -8.27 -6.33
N PRO A 39 4.16 -9.12 -7.16
CA PRO A 39 5.35 -9.86 -6.76
C PRO A 39 6.51 -8.99 -6.26
N GLU A 40 6.59 -7.75 -6.72
CA GLU A 40 7.66 -6.79 -6.43
C GLU A 40 7.40 -5.98 -5.14
N ARG A 41 6.26 -6.20 -4.47
CA ARG A 41 5.83 -5.41 -3.31
C ARG A 41 5.59 -6.28 -2.09
N SER A 42 6.08 -5.81 -0.95
CA SER A 42 5.72 -6.32 0.37
C SER A 42 4.50 -5.58 0.90
N VAL A 43 3.33 -6.20 0.80
CA VAL A 43 2.05 -5.63 1.24
C VAL A 43 1.59 -6.28 2.53
N ILE A 44 1.23 -5.45 3.51
CA ILE A 44 0.63 -5.86 4.78
C ILE A 44 -0.75 -5.21 4.90
N GLY A 45 -1.79 -6.00 5.12
CA GLY A 45 -3.12 -5.54 5.49
C GLY A 45 -3.37 -5.78 6.98
N LEU A 46 -3.80 -4.74 7.68
CA LEU A 46 -4.14 -4.78 9.10
C LEU A 46 -5.64 -4.51 9.28
N ASP A 47 -6.31 -5.30 10.10
CA ASP A 47 -7.71 -5.04 10.48
C ASP A 47 -8.00 -5.59 11.88
N ILE A 48 -8.88 -4.93 12.63
CA ILE A 48 -9.30 -5.35 13.96
C ILE A 48 -10.29 -6.53 13.91
N SER A 49 -10.96 -6.73 12.78
CA SER A 49 -11.97 -7.76 12.59
C SER A 49 -11.39 -9.04 12.00
N LYS A 50 -11.33 -10.10 12.82
CA LYS A 50 -10.97 -11.46 12.36
C LYS A 50 -11.87 -11.96 11.22
N GLY A 51 -13.14 -11.55 11.20
CA GLY A 51 -14.09 -11.88 10.15
C GLY A 51 -13.71 -11.25 8.81
N MET A 52 -13.31 -9.97 8.82
CA MET A 52 -12.85 -9.25 7.64
C MET A 52 -11.57 -9.88 7.06
N LEU A 53 -10.59 -10.19 7.91
CA LEU A 53 -9.35 -10.83 7.49
C LEU A 53 -9.57 -12.22 6.85
N ARG A 54 -10.58 -12.98 7.31
CA ARG A 54 -10.95 -14.24 6.67
C ARG A 54 -11.45 -14.02 5.25
N GLU A 55 -12.30 -13.02 5.03
CA GLU A 55 -12.81 -12.70 3.69
C GLU A 55 -11.72 -12.10 2.79
N ALA A 56 -10.83 -11.27 3.34
CA ALA A 56 -9.64 -10.78 2.65
C ALA A 56 -8.74 -11.93 2.17
N ARG A 57 -8.45 -12.90 3.04
CA ARG A 57 -7.66 -14.09 2.66
C ARG A 57 -8.29 -14.84 1.50
N LYS A 58 -9.60 -15.11 1.56
CA LYS A 58 -10.33 -15.78 0.47
C LYS A 58 -10.24 -14.98 -0.83
N ARG A 59 -10.35 -13.65 -0.78
CA ARG A 59 -10.19 -12.77 -1.95
C ARG A 59 -8.81 -12.89 -2.56
N LEU A 60 -7.76 -12.75 -1.76
CA LEU A 60 -6.37 -12.83 -2.22
C LEU A 60 -6.05 -14.19 -2.83
N VAL A 61 -6.46 -15.29 -2.20
CA VAL A 61 -6.28 -16.65 -2.75
C VAL A 61 -6.97 -16.80 -4.11
N ARG A 62 -8.24 -16.38 -4.22
CA ARG A 62 -9.01 -16.47 -5.47
C ARG A 62 -8.39 -15.66 -6.62
N LYS A 63 -7.74 -14.54 -6.29
CA LYS A 63 -7.09 -13.64 -7.24
C LYS A 63 -5.60 -13.96 -7.46
N ASN A 64 -5.10 -15.02 -6.82
CA ASN A 64 -3.67 -15.37 -6.82
C ASN A 64 -2.76 -14.20 -6.40
N LYS A 65 -3.20 -13.44 -5.38
CA LYS A 65 -2.47 -12.30 -4.81
C LYS A 65 -1.84 -12.69 -3.47
N ARG A 66 -0.71 -12.07 -3.16
CA ARG A 66 0.01 -12.27 -1.88
C ARG A 66 0.07 -10.97 -1.10
N ALA A 67 -0.43 -11.01 0.12
CA ALA A 67 -0.25 -9.98 1.13
C ALA A 67 -0.27 -10.65 2.51
N SER A 68 0.48 -10.10 3.45
CA SER A 68 0.42 -10.52 4.86
C SER A 68 -0.81 -9.89 5.52
N LEU A 69 -1.53 -10.66 6.34
CA LEU A 69 -2.72 -10.19 7.03
C LEU A 69 -2.49 -10.24 8.54
N VAL A 70 -2.69 -9.12 9.22
CA VAL A 70 -2.44 -8.95 10.65
C VAL A 70 -3.74 -8.57 11.36
N LEU A 71 -4.10 -9.35 12.39
CA LEU A 71 -5.18 -9.01 13.31
C LEU A 71 -4.61 -8.09 14.38
N ALA A 72 -4.96 -6.81 14.33
CA ALA A 72 -4.50 -5.83 15.29
C ALA A 72 -5.41 -4.61 15.32
N ASP A 73 -5.39 -3.91 16.44
CA ASP A 73 -5.93 -2.56 16.56
C ASP A 73 -4.84 -1.57 16.13
N TYR A 74 -5.17 -0.66 15.22
CA TYR A 74 -4.21 0.32 14.72
C TYR A 74 -3.83 1.37 15.79
N TYR A 75 -4.67 1.60 16.81
CA TYR A 75 -4.33 2.49 17.92
C TYR A 75 -3.13 1.99 18.74
N HIS A 76 -2.84 0.67 18.66
CA HIS A 76 -1.71 0.04 19.32
C HIS A 76 -0.50 -0.15 18.38
N LEU A 77 -0.55 0.40 17.15
CA LEU A 77 0.62 0.44 16.28
C LEU A 77 1.57 1.53 16.77
N THR A 78 2.73 1.10 17.27
CA THR A 78 3.88 1.99 17.44
C THR A 78 4.64 2.06 16.11
N PRO A 79 4.71 3.21 15.43
CA PRO A 79 5.58 3.36 14.28
C PRO A 79 7.03 3.18 14.78
N GLY A 80 7.66 2.08 14.41
CA GLY A 80 9.08 1.89 14.63
C GLY A 80 9.84 2.85 13.72
N LEU A 81 10.21 4.02 14.24
CA LEU A 81 11.23 4.87 13.61
C LEU A 81 12.59 4.21 13.84
N THR A 82 12.90 3.18 13.06
CA THR A 82 14.31 2.80 12.85
C THR A 82 14.87 3.77 11.82
N ALA A 83 15.67 4.72 12.32
CA ALA A 83 16.50 5.62 11.52
C ALA A 83 17.54 4.84 10.71
#